data_AF-A0A3P8A3J6-F1
#
_entry.id   AF-A0A3P8A3J6-F1
#
_cell.length_a   1.000
_cell.length_b   1.000
_cell.length_c   1.000
_cell.angle_alpha   90.00
_cell.angle_beta   90.00
_cell.angle_gamma   90.00
#
_symmetry.space_group_name_H-M   'P 1'
#
loop_
_entity.id
_entity.type
_entity.pdbx_description
1 polymer ?
#
loop_
_entity_poly.entity_id
_entity_poly.type
_entity_poly.pdbx_seq_one_letter_code
_entity_poly.pdbx_strand_id
1 'polypeptide(L)'
;MNNDFNVKVLNYKVVDDGKFAVSSSIGSEASGTELFQLYTIQLTVDSYTWTVERRYSEFDAFDMRRFSDRKKSFLPPKKLIRNLDAEFLEERRVELEKYCRALLELEIWYQKQKRVNSLPLLTAKFFDFHQYVSSAFWSVVISSVCYQTGRLVP
;
A
#
# COMPACT_ATOMS: atom_id res chain seq x y z
N MET A 1 1.72 3.09 24.46
CA MET A 1 1.62 2.80 23.00
C MET A 1 2.05 4.09 22.31
N ASN A 2 3.21 4.08 21.66
CA ASN A 2 3.73 5.28 21.00
C ASN A 2 2.88 5.57 19.76
N ASN A 3 2.37 6.80 19.66
CA ASN A 3 1.40 7.28 18.67
C ASN A 3 2.06 7.70 17.34
N ASP A 4 3.25 7.20 17.06
CA ASP A 4 4.17 7.84 16.12
C ASP A 4 4.20 7.15 14.75
N PHE A 5 3.39 6.10 14.54
CA PHE A 5 3.20 5.48 13.23
C PHE A 5 1.72 5.22 12.97
N ASN A 6 1.19 5.77 11.88
CA ASN A 6 -0.22 5.65 11.53
C ASN A 6 -0.39 5.46 10.02
N VAL A 7 -1.36 4.62 9.65
CA VAL A 7 -1.82 4.49 8.27
C VAL A 7 -3.33 4.69 8.21
N LYS A 8 -3.78 5.46 7.22
CA LYS A 8 -5.20 5.62 6.86
C LYS A 8 -5.36 5.51 5.36
N VAL A 9 -6.37 4.80 4.88
CA VAL A 9 -6.73 4.84 3.46
C VAL A 9 -7.80 5.91 3.32
N LEU A 10 -7.43 7.13 2.93
CA LEU A 10 -8.30 8.29 3.03
C LEU A 10 -9.54 8.19 2.14
N ASN A 11 -9.37 7.74 0.90
CA ASN A 11 -10.42 7.68 -0.10
C ASN A 11 -10.07 6.68 -1.21
N TYR A 12 -10.98 6.55 -2.17
CA TYR A 12 -10.75 5.90 -3.45
C TYR A 12 -11.34 6.75 -4.58
N LYS A 13 -10.79 6.61 -5.79
CA LYS A 13 -11.35 7.16 -7.03
C LYS A 13 -11.41 6.09 -8.09
N VAL A 14 -12.47 6.10 -8.90
CA VAL A 14 -12.58 5.26 -10.10
C VAL A 14 -11.97 6.04 -11.26
N VAL A 15 -11.03 5.42 -11.96
CA VAL A 15 -10.23 6.02 -13.03
C VAL A 15 -10.40 5.19 -14.30
N ASP A 16 -10.43 5.86 -15.43
CA ASP A 16 -10.48 5.32 -16.78
C ASP A 16 -9.03 5.29 -17.33
N ASP A 17 -8.51 4.12 -17.73
CA ASP A 17 -7.11 4.01 -18.25
C ASP A 17 -6.97 4.49 -19.71
N GLY A 18 -8.05 4.92 -20.38
CA GLY A 18 -8.06 5.44 -21.76
C GLY A 18 -7.51 4.51 -22.85
N LYS A 19 -7.01 3.32 -22.48
CA LYS A 19 -6.35 2.38 -23.38
C LYS A 19 -7.39 1.42 -23.92
N PHE A 20 -7.99 1.74 -25.06
CA PHE A 20 -8.32 0.84 -26.18
C PHE A 20 -9.08 1.65 -27.26
N ALA A 21 -8.43 2.64 -27.88
CA ALA A 21 -8.82 3.08 -29.21
C ALA A 21 -8.22 2.12 -30.25
N VAL A 22 -8.72 0.89 -30.31
CA VAL A 22 -8.46 0.01 -31.47
C VAL A 22 -9.46 0.41 -32.54
N SER A 23 -8.98 1.10 -33.57
CA SER A 23 -9.73 1.35 -34.79
C SER A 23 -9.95 0.02 -35.52
N SER A 24 -10.99 -0.73 -35.14
CA SER A 24 -11.55 -1.79 -35.97
C SER A 24 -12.69 -1.21 -36.78
N SER A 25 -12.41 -0.86 -38.03
CA SER A 25 -13.42 -0.63 -39.05
C SER A 25 -14.28 -1.88 -39.16
N ILE A 26 -15.48 -1.84 -38.56
CA ILE A 26 -16.74 -2.56 -38.84
C ILE A 26 -17.47 -2.79 -37.50
N GLY A 27 -18.52 -2.00 -37.25
CA GLY A 27 -19.65 -2.34 -36.38
C GLY A 27 -19.47 -2.22 -34.86
N SER A 28 -20.25 -1.32 -34.25
CA SER A 28 -20.44 -1.04 -32.81
C SER A 28 -19.22 -0.48 -32.05
N GLU A 29 -19.17 0.85 -31.96
CA GLU A 29 -18.27 1.59 -31.06
C GLU A 29 -18.74 1.44 -29.61
N ALA A 30 -18.31 0.37 -28.94
CA ALA A 30 -18.12 0.41 -27.50
C ALA A 30 -16.61 0.57 -27.25
N SER A 31 -16.17 1.82 -27.07
CA SER A 31 -14.86 2.12 -26.48
C SER A 31 -14.86 1.52 -25.08
N GLY A 32 -14.47 0.25 -24.96
CA GLY A 32 -14.47 -0.47 -23.70
C GLY A 32 -13.28 -0.03 -22.87
N THR A 33 -13.38 1.14 -22.21
CA THR A 33 -12.34 1.51 -21.28
C THR A 33 -12.35 0.60 -20.06
N GLU A 34 -11.18 0.07 -19.68
CA GLU A 34 -11.03 -0.59 -18.40
C GLU A 34 -10.99 0.45 -17.26
N LEU A 35 -12.06 0.46 -16.46
CA LEU A 35 -12.14 1.25 -15.24
C LEU A 35 -11.40 0.52 -14.11
N PHE A 36 -10.60 1.26 -13.35
CA PHE A 36 -9.89 0.74 -12.18
C PHE A 36 -10.07 1.66 -10.97
N GLN A 37 -9.84 1.10 -9.78
CA GLN A 37 -9.94 1.84 -8.52
C GLN A 37 -8.54 2.18 -8.01
N LEU A 38 -8.36 3.43 -7.62
CA LEU A 38 -7.13 3.94 -7.05
C LEU A 38 -7.40 4.39 -5.62
N TYR A 39 -6.65 3.85 -4.66
CA TYR A 39 -6.79 4.11 -3.24
C TYR A 39 -5.69 5.08 -2.78
N THR A 40 -6.08 6.15 -2.09
CA THR A 40 -5.13 7.10 -1.50
C THR A 40 -4.81 6.67 -0.08
N ILE A 41 -3.55 6.28 0.16
CA ILE A 41 -3.06 5.82 1.45
C ILE A 41 -2.24 6.96 2.06
N GLN A 42 -2.65 7.47 3.22
CA GLN A 42 -1.86 8.38 4.03
C GLN A 42 -1.03 7.59 5.03
N LEU A 43 0.28 7.83 5.03
CA LEU A 43 1.20 7.37 6.06
C LEU A 43 1.64 8.55 6.90
N THR A 44 1.69 8.34 8.21
CA THR A 44 2.26 9.29 9.16
C THR A 44 3.31 8.56 9.99
N VAL A 45 4.53 9.07 9.99
CA VAL A 45 5.66 8.56 10.76
C VAL A 45 6.31 9.74 11.48
N ASP A 46 6.25 9.74 12.81
CA ASP A 46 6.57 10.87 13.67
C ASP A 46 5.85 12.15 13.19
N SER A 47 6.61 13.14 12.72
CA SER A 47 6.11 14.41 12.18
C SER A 47 5.90 14.42 10.66
N TYR A 48 6.28 13.35 9.97
CA TYR A 48 6.19 13.26 8.51
C TYR A 48 4.87 12.62 8.11
N THR A 49 4.17 13.25 7.17
CA THR A 49 2.95 12.71 6.58
C THR A 49 2.99 12.86 5.07
N TRP A 50 2.69 11.78 4.36
CA TRP A 50 2.59 11.79 2.91
C TRP A 50 1.48 10.84 2.46
N THR A 51 1.10 10.96 1.19
CA THR A 51 0.12 10.09 0.56
C THR A 51 0.73 9.32 -0.60
N VAL A 52 0.30 8.09 -0.78
CA VAL A 52 0.64 7.25 -1.93
C VAL A 52 -0.63 6.68 -2.53
N GLU A 53 -0.71 6.63 -3.85
CA GLU A 53 -1.84 6.06 -4.57
C GLU A 53 -1.51 4.65 -5.07
N ARG A 54 -2.39 3.69 -4.81
CA ARG A 54 -2.22 2.30 -5.27
C ARG A 54 -3.53 1.69 -5.75
N ARG A 55 -3.46 0.92 -6.83
CA ARG A 55 -4.55 0.05 -7.29
C ARG A 55 -4.56 -1.23 -6.49
N TYR A 56 -5.73 -1.84 -6.33
CA TYR A 56 -5.83 -3.15 -5.70
C TYR A 56 -4.90 -4.19 -6.35
N SER A 57 -4.73 -4.16 -7.67
CA SER A 57 -3.79 -5.07 -8.37
C SER A 57 -2.33 -4.90 -7.93
N GLU A 58 -1.93 -3.71 -7.51
CA GLU A 58 -0.58 -3.45 -6.99
C GLU A 58 -0.42 -4.01 -5.57
N PHE A 59 -1.48 -3.96 -4.74
CA PHE A 59 -1.49 -4.67 -3.46
C PHE A 59 -1.34 -6.17 -3.66
N ASP A 60 -2.08 -6.77 -4.59
CA ASP A 60 -1.98 -8.20 -4.87
C ASP A 60 -0.59 -8.60 -5.40
N ALA A 61 0.00 -7.80 -6.29
CA ALA A 61 1.36 -8.02 -6.78
C ALA A 61 2.42 -7.90 -5.67
N PHE A 62 2.27 -6.92 -4.77
CA PHE A 62 3.11 -6.79 -3.59
C PHE A 62 2.95 -8.00 -2.66
N ASP A 63 1.71 -8.37 -2.35
CA ASP A 63 1.36 -9.44 -1.41
C ASP A 63 1.88 -10.80 -1.88
N MET A 64 1.74 -11.11 -3.18
CA MET A 64 2.32 -12.32 -3.79
C MET A 64 3.84 -12.40 -3.60
N ARG A 65 4.55 -11.28 -3.68
CA ARG A 65 6.00 -11.24 -3.48
C ARG A 65 6.37 -11.34 -2.01
N ARG A 66 5.55 -10.78 -1.12
CA ARG A 66 5.82 -10.73 0.33
C ARG A 66 5.46 -12.03 1.04
N PHE A 67 4.40 -12.70 0.62
CA PHE A 67 3.89 -13.94 1.17
C PHE A 67 3.88 -15.03 0.07
N SER A 68 5.03 -15.70 -0.08
CA SER A 68 5.17 -16.82 -1.01
C SER A 68 4.20 -17.97 -0.66
N ASP A 69 3.92 -18.15 0.63
CA ASP A 69 2.83 -18.99 1.11
C ASP A 69 1.56 -18.15 1.26
N ARG A 70 0.60 -18.35 0.33
CA ARG A 70 -0.66 -17.61 0.29
C ARG A 70 -1.53 -17.81 1.54
N LYS A 71 -1.32 -18.87 2.32
CA LYS A 71 -2.03 -19.07 3.59
C LYS A 71 -1.65 -18.06 4.67
N LYS A 72 -0.52 -17.38 4.50
CA LYS A 72 -0.05 -16.32 5.41
C LYS A 72 -0.50 -14.92 4.97
N SER A 73 -1.06 -14.80 3.77
CA SER A 73 -1.63 -13.55 3.30
C SER A 73 -2.90 -13.22 4.09
N PHE A 74 -3.07 -11.94 4.38
CA PHE A 74 -4.28 -11.37 4.97
C PHE A 74 -4.80 -10.23 4.09
N LEU A 75 -4.46 -10.23 2.79
CA LEU A 75 -5.01 -9.31 1.81
C LEU A 75 -6.51 -9.62 1.63
N PRO A 76 -7.41 -8.62 1.67
CA PRO A 76 -8.82 -8.84 1.40
C PRO A 76 -8.99 -9.45 0.00
N PRO A 77 -9.92 -10.39 -0.20
CA PRO A 77 -9.99 -11.16 -1.44
C PRO A 77 -10.36 -10.30 -2.66
N LYS A 78 -9.91 -10.77 -3.83
CA LYS A 78 -10.35 -10.21 -5.11
C LYS A 78 -11.85 -10.43 -5.28
N LYS A 79 -12.54 -9.39 -5.72
CA LYS A 79 -13.94 -9.45 -6.17
C LYS A 79 -13.95 -9.27 -7.68
N LEU A 80 -14.46 -10.27 -8.39
CA LEU A 80 -14.47 -10.30 -9.86
C LEU A 80 -15.78 -9.77 -10.46
N ILE A 81 -16.86 -9.75 -9.67
CA ILE A 81 -18.19 -9.32 -10.11
C ILE A 81 -18.62 -8.12 -9.26
N ARG A 82 -19.13 -7.05 -9.89
CA ARG A 82 -19.52 -5.80 -9.22
C ARG A 82 -18.40 -5.24 -8.34
N ASN A 83 -17.19 -5.23 -8.87
CA ASN A 83 -16.00 -4.72 -8.21
C ASN A 83 -15.93 -3.18 -8.16
N LEU A 84 -16.87 -2.49 -8.81
CA LEU A 84 -17.03 -1.02 -8.83
C LEU A 84 -18.21 -0.54 -7.96
N ASP A 85 -18.91 -1.44 -7.28
CA ASP A 85 -20.02 -1.10 -6.42
C ASP A 85 -19.56 -0.26 -5.20
N ALA A 86 -20.27 0.84 -4.90
CA ALA A 86 -19.80 1.83 -3.93
C ALA A 86 -19.71 1.29 -2.50
N GLU A 87 -20.68 0.47 -2.07
CA GLU A 87 -20.67 -0.19 -0.76
C GLU A 87 -19.43 -1.08 -0.65
N PHE A 88 -19.21 -1.90 -1.68
CA PHE A 88 -18.05 -2.75 -1.76
C PHE A 88 -16.71 -2.00 -1.76
N LEU A 89 -16.63 -0.86 -2.45
CA LEU A 89 -15.40 -0.06 -2.51
C LEU A 89 -15.07 0.56 -1.15
N GLU A 90 -16.09 0.96 -0.39
CA GLU A 90 -15.92 1.49 0.95
C GLU A 90 -15.50 0.39 1.94
N GLU A 91 -16.13 -0.79 1.89
CA GLU A 91 -15.70 -1.95 2.66
C GLU A 91 -14.23 -2.30 2.38
N ARG A 92 -13.88 -2.39 1.09
CA ARG A 92 -12.51 -2.68 0.67
C ARG A 92 -11.53 -1.60 1.10
N ARG A 93 -11.92 -0.31 1.10
CA ARG A 93 -11.08 0.79 1.59
C ARG A 93 -10.69 0.54 3.05
N VAL A 94 -11.66 0.17 3.89
CA VAL A 94 -11.45 -0.14 5.31
C VAL A 94 -10.59 -1.40 5.49
N GLU A 95 -10.83 -2.45 4.69
CA GLU A 95 -10.02 -3.67 4.75
C GLU A 95 -8.57 -3.45 4.30
N LEU A 96 -8.34 -2.64 3.27
CA LEU A 96 -7.00 -2.27 2.83
C LEU A 96 -6.26 -1.42 3.88
N GLU A 97 -6.98 -0.57 4.63
CA GLU A 97 -6.40 0.13 5.78
C GLU A 97 -5.92 -0.84 6.86
N LYS A 98 -6.75 -1.82 7.21
CA LYS A 98 -6.37 -2.89 8.16
C LYS A 98 -5.17 -3.68 7.65
N TYR A 99 -5.17 -4.03 6.37
CA TYR A 99 -4.06 -4.71 5.72
C TYR A 99 -2.75 -3.92 5.84
N CYS A 100 -2.75 -2.62 5.50
CA CYS A 100 -1.55 -1.80 5.57
C CYS A 100 -0.99 -1.70 6.99
N ARG A 101 -1.86 -1.52 7.99
CA ARG A 101 -1.46 -1.47 9.41
C ARG A 101 -0.82 -2.79 9.84
N ALA A 102 -1.51 -3.91 9.63
CA ALA A 102 -1.02 -5.23 10.01
C ALA A 102 0.29 -5.59 9.28
N LEU A 103 0.42 -5.23 8.00
CA LEU A 103 1.65 -5.41 7.23
C LEU A 103 2.82 -4.64 7.85
N LEU A 104 2.65 -3.37 8.15
CA LEU A 104 3.72 -2.54 8.69
C LEU A 104 4.09 -2.94 10.13
N GLU A 105 3.11 -3.31 10.94
CA GLU A 105 3.33 -3.92 12.25
C GLU A 105 4.14 -5.22 12.15
N LEU A 106 3.83 -6.06 11.16
CA LEU A 106 4.56 -7.30 10.91
C LEU A 106 6.00 -7.03 10.47
N GLU A 107 6.26 -6.04 9.62
CA GLU A 107 7.63 -5.67 9.22
C GLU A 107 8.44 -5.13 10.39
N ILE A 108 7.84 -4.29 11.22
CA ILE A 108 8.41 -3.79 12.47
C ILE A 108 8.77 -4.96 13.39
N TRP A 109 7.87 -5.93 13.53
CA TRP A 109 8.11 -7.12 14.34
C TRP A 109 9.27 -7.96 13.80
N TYR A 110 9.32 -8.24 12.48
CA TYR A 110 10.43 -8.99 11.89
C TYR A 110 11.78 -8.32 12.06
N GLN A 111 11.82 -6.98 11.93
CA GLN A 111 13.03 -6.18 12.14
C GLN A 111 13.57 -6.31 13.56
N LYS A 112 12.68 -6.22 14.57
CA LYS A 112 13.02 -6.48 15.99
C LYS A 112 13.70 -7.83 16.18
N GLN A 113 13.10 -8.88 15.63
CA GLN A 113 13.62 -10.25 15.79
C GLN A 113 15.00 -10.41 15.16
N LYS A 114 15.22 -9.77 14.01
CA LYS A 114 16.50 -9.83 13.28
C LYS A 114 17.55 -8.82 13.79
N ARG A 115 17.19 -7.97 14.75
CA ARG A 115 18.02 -6.83 15.21
C ARG A 115 18.51 -5.96 14.06
N VAL A 116 17.68 -5.84 13.02
CA VAL A 116 17.93 -4.95 11.90
C VAL A 116 16.96 -3.81 11.98
N ASN A 117 17.47 -2.65 11.64
CA ASN A 117 16.76 -1.41 11.74
C ASN A 117 16.56 -0.90 10.32
N SER A 118 15.67 -1.50 9.53
CA SER A 118 15.41 -1.10 8.15
C SER A 118 14.21 -1.85 7.56
N LEU A 119 13.30 -1.13 6.91
CA LEU A 119 12.20 -1.74 6.14
C LEU A 119 12.74 -2.51 4.93
N PRO A 120 12.17 -3.69 4.60
CA PRO A 120 12.46 -4.36 3.34
C PRO A 120 12.21 -3.43 2.14
N LEU A 121 13.09 -3.47 1.14
CA LEU A 121 13.00 -2.61 -0.05
C LEU A 121 11.64 -2.72 -0.76
N LEU A 122 11.07 -3.93 -0.79
CA LEU A 122 9.75 -4.18 -1.36
C LEU A 122 8.68 -3.30 -0.70
N THR A 123 8.67 -3.25 0.64
CA THR A 123 7.71 -2.48 1.44
C THR A 123 7.99 -0.98 1.38
N ALA A 124 9.27 -0.58 1.41
CA ALA A 124 9.66 0.82 1.26
C ALA A 124 9.26 1.41 -0.10
N LYS A 125 9.36 0.62 -1.18
CA LYS A 125 8.87 1.01 -2.52
C LYS A 125 7.36 1.05 -2.59
N PHE A 126 6.68 0.05 -2.01
CA PHE A 126 5.22 0.01 -2.05
C PHE A 126 4.59 1.26 -1.43
N PHE A 127 5.15 1.77 -0.34
CA PHE A 127 4.66 2.97 0.35
C PHE A 127 5.41 4.27 0.02
N ASP A 128 6.28 4.26 -1.01
CA ASP A 128 7.08 5.42 -1.45
C ASP A 128 7.88 6.13 -0.36
N PHE A 129 8.34 5.40 0.67
CA PHE A 129 9.21 5.94 1.74
C PHE A 129 10.45 6.65 1.17
N HIS A 130 10.94 6.21 0.02
CA HIS A 130 12.14 6.74 -0.61
C HIS A 130 11.95 8.09 -1.30
N GLN A 131 10.72 8.46 -1.67
CA GLN A 131 10.45 9.68 -2.43
C GLN A 131 10.27 10.90 -1.52
N TYR A 132 9.85 10.67 -0.27
CA TYR A 132 9.49 11.72 0.67
C TYR A 132 10.52 11.86 1.81
N VAL A 133 11.71 11.27 1.61
CA VAL A 133 12.80 11.24 2.59
C VAL A 133 14.09 11.61 1.87
N SER A 134 14.68 12.75 2.22
CA SER A 134 15.94 13.24 1.61
C SER A 134 17.11 12.30 1.89
N SER A 135 18.20 12.37 1.12
CA SER A 135 19.29 11.38 1.15
C SER A 135 20.02 11.26 2.51
N ALA A 136 20.02 12.30 3.34
CA ALA A 136 20.53 12.24 4.72
C ALA A 136 19.53 11.60 5.72
N PHE A 137 18.26 11.44 5.32
CA PHE A 137 17.12 11.09 6.15
C PHE A 137 16.58 9.68 5.93
N TRP A 138 17.06 8.94 4.91
CA TRP A 138 16.77 7.50 4.79
C TRP A 138 17.13 6.79 6.11
N SER A 139 18.24 7.21 6.72
CA SER A 139 18.66 6.79 8.05
C SER A 139 17.71 7.23 9.17
N VAL A 140 17.01 8.35 9.06
CA VAL A 140 16.15 8.91 10.13
C VAL A 140 14.78 8.25 10.16
N VAL A 141 14.09 8.08 9.04
CA VAL A 141 12.78 7.39 9.04
C VAL A 141 12.95 5.91 9.35
N ILE A 142 14.01 5.31 8.80
CA ILE A 142 14.46 4.01 9.27
C ILE A 142 14.74 4.09 10.78
N SER A 143 15.60 4.99 11.26
CA SER A 143 15.94 5.08 12.68
C SER A 143 14.72 5.30 13.56
N SER A 144 13.70 6.07 13.16
CA SER A 144 12.49 6.34 13.92
C SER A 144 11.59 5.11 14.02
N VAL A 145 11.34 4.46 12.88
CA VAL A 145 10.71 3.12 12.85
C VAL A 145 11.49 2.17 13.77
N CYS A 146 12.82 2.32 13.83
CA CYS A 146 13.70 1.48 14.63
C CYS A 146 13.81 1.89 16.11
N TYR A 147 13.69 3.17 16.45
CA TYR A 147 13.62 3.71 17.80
C TYR A 147 12.33 3.23 18.46
N GLN A 148 11.22 3.28 17.72
CA GLN A 148 9.94 2.69 18.11
C GLN A 148 10.04 1.16 18.27
N THR A 149 11.06 0.53 17.66
CA THR A 149 11.30 -0.90 17.83
C THR A 149 12.06 -1.32 19.10
N GLY A 150 12.67 -0.38 19.82
CA GLY A 150 13.27 -0.60 21.13
C GLY A 150 14.79 -0.66 21.15
N ARG A 151 15.37 0.38 21.78
CA ARG A 151 16.76 0.64 22.20
C ARG A 151 17.74 1.23 21.17
N LEU A 152 18.10 2.49 21.43
CA LEU A 152 19.48 2.99 21.33
C LEU A 152 20.43 2.13 22.16
N VAL A 153 21.65 1.90 21.67
CA VAL A 153 22.90 2.56 22.12
C VAL A 153 24.00 2.27 21.06
N PRO A 154 25.07 3.08 20.94
CA PRO A 154 25.57 4.07 21.91
C PRO A 154 24.79 5.37 21.95
#